data_AF-A0AAD7WQE3-F1
#
_entry.id   AF-A0AAD7WQE3-F1
#
_cell.length_a   1.000
_cell.length_b   1.000
_cell.length_c   1.000
_cell.angle_alpha   90.00
_cell.angle_beta   90.00
_cell.angle_gamma   90.00
#
_symmetry.space_group_name_H-M   'P 1'
#
loop_
_entity.id
_entity.type
_entity.pdbx_description
1 polymer ?
#
loop_
_entity_poly.entity_id
_entity_poly.type
_entity_poly.pdbx_seq_one_letter_code
_entity_poly.pdbx_strand_id
1 'polypeptide(L)'
;MKDMGNPFQEESRDLLSLDTKDIAHHTAAELIGTHLEKCKVRFQEFMKGLEGEEESTFYEPIKKNRVDFFRQVPASVDSSKQKVLKEDCQLFSKLFISCQSRECDLKEFFRHENQSHPAALSDGGKLHTCQKSHLTTILESQVTTPEAEPDADTIIIDGAALVNSLPPRSSKTFEEYAMLDVLPTIQAYSTKYKRTDIVFDVYRPSSLKAETRSKQDFPAL
;
A
#
# COMPACT_ATOMS: atom_id res chain seq x y z
N MET A 1 35.19 -3.63 -31.95
CA MET A 1 34.96 -2.27 -31.41
C MET A 1 34.25 -1.48 -32.50
N LYS A 2 33.05 -0.94 -32.22
CA LYS A 2 32.41 -0.01 -33.14
C LYS A 2 33.22 1.28 -33.15
N ASP A 3 33.54 1.79 -34.33
CA ASP A 3 34.14 3.11 -34.49
C ASP A 3 33.10 4.15 -34.05
N MET A 4 33.37 4.83 -32.93
CA MET A 4 32.42 5.74 -32.28
C MET A 4 32.43 7.15 -32.92
N GLY A 5 33.27 7.39 -33.93
CA GLY A 5 33.44 8.70 -34.55
C GLY A 5 34.00 9.75 -33.59
N ASN A 6 34.19 10.98 -34.07
CA ASN A 6 34.63 12.09 -33.22
C ASN A 6 33.41 12.67 -32.48
N PRO A 7 33.32 12.52 -31.14
CA PRO A 7 32.15 12.97 -30.39
C PRO A 7 32.02 14.50 -30.32
N PHE A 8 33.07 15.25 -30.69
CA PHE A 8 33.03 16.71 -30.74
C PHE A 8 32.44 17.28 -32.04
N GLN A 9 32.05 16.41 -32.98
CA GLN A 9 31.38 16.81 -34.23
C GLN A 9 29.85 16.66 -34.15
N GLU A 10 29.33 16.12 -33.05
CA GLU A 10 27.90 15.85 -32.86
C GLU A 10 27.24 17.05 -32.15
N GLU A 11 26.52 17.89 -32.89
CA GLU A 11 25.71 18.97 -32.30
C GLU A 11 24.38 18.41 -31.78
N SER A 12 24.40 17.78 -30.61
CA SER A 12 23.19 17.37 -29.88
C SER A 12 22.94 18.24 -28.64
N ARG A 13 21.66 18.44 -28.29
CA ARG A 13 21.24 19.05 -27.02
C ARG A 13 21.18 18.02 -25.88
N ASP A 14 21.43 16.76 -26.19
CA ASP A 14 21.38 15.66 -25.23
C ASP A 14 22.63 15.63 -24.35
N LEU A 15 22.45 15.29 -23.08
CA LEU A 15 23.56 15.02 -22.19
C LEU A 15 23.96 13.54 -22.36
N LEU A 16 25.10 13.30 -23.00
CA LEU A 16 25.56 11.98 -23.39
C LEU A 16 26.94 11.63 -22.82
N SER A 17 27.14 10.36 -22.46
CA SER A 17 28.45 9.83 -22.11
C SER A 17 29.30 9.65 -23.38
N LEU A 18 30.54 10.13 -23.35
CA LEU A 18 31.44 10.07 -24.51
C LEU A 18 31.93 8.64 -24.81
N ASP A 19 31.98 7.77 -23.80
CA ASP A 19 32.48 6.41 -23.90
C ASP A 19 31.40 5.39 -24.27
N THR A 20 30.19 5.51 -23.73
CA THR A 20 29.08 4.57 -24.00
C THR A 20 28.07 5.08 -25.02
N LYS A 21 28.07 6.40 -25.29
CA LYS A 21 26.99 7.12 -26.00
C LYS A 21 25.62 6.99 -25.32
N ASP A 22 25.58 6.62 -24.04
CA ASP A 22 24.33 6.60 -23.29
C ASP A 22 23.82 8.02 -23.06
N ILE A 23 22.54 8.23 -23.38
CA ILE A 23 21.86 9.51 -23.22
C ILE A 23 21.23 9.56 -21.83
N ALA A 24 21.57 10.58 -21.05
CA ALA A 24 20.96 10.83 -19.76
C ALA A 24 19.48 11.22 -19.92
N HIS A 25 18.68 10.93 -18.90
CA HIS A 25 17.26 11.27 -18.90
C HIS A 25 17.04 12.78 -19.12
N HIS A 26 16.04 13.15 -19.91
CA HIS A 26 15.78 14.55 -20.33
C HIS A 26 15.71 15.55 -19.16
N THR A 27 15.17 15.12 -18.01
CA THR A 27 15.10 15.97 -16.80
C THR A 27 16.48 16.36 -16.27
N ALA A 28 17.50 15.51 -16.42
CA ALA A 28 18.87 15.84 -16.02
C ALA A 28 19.51 16.85 -16.98
N ALA A 29 19.28 16.70 -18.29
CA ALA A 29 19.75 17.64 -19.30
C ALA A 29 19.12 19.03 -19.12
N GLU A 30 17.80 19.09 -18.88
CA GLU A 30 17.08 20.33 -18.59
C GLU A 30 17.53 20.99 -17.28
N LEU A 31 17.78 20.18 -16.25
CA LEU A 31 18.28 20.66 -14.96
C LEU A 31 19.64 21.35 -15.12
N ILE A 32 20.58 20.72 -15.83
CA ILE A 32 21.90 21.31 -16.12
C ILE A 32 21.77 22.55 -16.99
N GLY A 33 20.97 22.48 -18.06
CA GLY A 33 20.78 23.59 -19.00
C GLY A 33 20.18 24.84 -18.35
N THR A 34 19.29 24.67 -17.37
CA THR A 34 18.63 25.79 -16.67
C THR A 34 19.34 26.21 -15.37
N HIS A 35 20.32 25.44 -14.90
CA HIS A 35 20.96 25.67 -13.60
C HIS A 35 21.68 27.02 -13.53
N LEU A 36 22.44 27.37 -14.59
CA LEU A 36 23.19 28.63 -14.65
C LEU A 36 22.26 29.84 -14.53
N GLU A 37 21.13 29.82 -15.23
CA GLU A 37 20.18 30.93 -15.21
C GLU A 37 19.50 31.06 -13.84
N LYS A 38 19.12 29.94 -13.23
CA LYS A 38 18.60 29.90 -11.86
C LYS A 38 19.61 30.46 -10.84
N CYS A 39 20.90 30.17 -11.02
CA CYS A 39 21.96 30.74 -10.19
C CYS A 39 22.09 32.26 -10.37
N LYS A 40 22.03 32.76 -11.61
CA LYS A 40 22.09 34.20 -11.90
C LYS A 40 20.93 34.97 -11.27
N VAL A 41 19.71 34.46 -11.40
CA VAL A 41 18.51 35.10 -10.80
C VAL A 41 18.67 35.22 -9.28
N ARG A 42 19.08 34.15 -8.60
CA ARG A 42 19.31 34.18 -7.14
C ARG A 42 20.43 35.12 -6.72
N PHE A 43 21.48 35.21 -7.52
CA PHE A 43 22.55 36.18 -7.28
C PHE A 43 22.05 37.61 -7.40
N GLN A 44 21.23 37.92 -8.41
CA GLN A 44 20.63 39.23 -8.58
C GLN A 44 19.66 39.59 -7.44
N GLU A 45 18.86 38.63 -6.97
CA GLU A 45 17.99 38.80 -5.79
C GLU A 45 18.81 39.17 -4.55
N PHE A 46 19.94 38.49 -4.33
CA PHE A 46 20.86 38.80 -3.24
C PHE A 46 21.44 40.22 -3.37
N MET A 47 21.96 40.58 -4.55
CA MET A 47 22.53 41.92 -4.79
C MET A 47 21.50 43.03 -4.58
N LYS A 48 20.25 42.81 -5.02
CA LYS A 48 19.15 43.77 -4.80
C LYS A 48 18.77 43.89 -3.32
N GLY A 49 18.86 42.79 -2.56
CA GLY A 49 18.65 42.82 -1.10
C GLY A 49 19.68 43.69 -0.38
N LEU A 50 20.92 43.76 -0.90
CA LEU A 50 21.98 44.62 -0.36
C LEU A 50 21.84 46.11 -0.70
N GLU A 51 20.99 46.47 -1.67
CA GLU A 51 20.74 47.88 -2.04
C GLU A 51 19.74 48.58 -1.10
N GLY A 52 19.01 47.82 -0.27
CA GLY A 52 18.17 48.38 0.81
C GLY A 52 18.99 48.73 2.05
N GLU A 53 18.63 49.79 2.78
CA GLU A 53 19.34 50.30 3.97
C GLU A 53 19.31 49.36 5.21
N GLU A 54 19.05 48.06 5.04
CA GLU A 54 19.10 47.08 6.14
C GLU A 54 20.48 46.42 6.21
N GLU A 55 21.36 46.91 7.10
CA GLU A 55 22.69 46.31 7.38
C GLU A 55 22.62 44.80 7.74
N SER A 56 21.45 44.29 8.13
CA SER A 56 21.23 42.90 8.52
C SER A 56 21.38 41.89 7.38
N THR A 57 21.09 42.24 6.13
CA THR A 57 21.08 41.28 5.00
C THR A 57 22.49 40.90 4.51
N PHE A 58 23.51 41.71 4.79
CA PHE A 58 24.89 41.42 4.37
C PHE A 58 25.54 40.25 5.12
N TYR A 59 25.21 40.09 6.40
CA TYR A 59 25.75 39.02 7.24
C TYR A 59 24.97 37.71 7.11
N GLU A 60 23.87 37.70 6.35
CA GLU A 60 23.10 36.48 6.12
C GLU A 60 23.81 35.55 5.13
N PRO A 61 23.94 34.25 5.44
CA PRO A 61 24.52 33.28 4.51
C PRO A 61 23.68 33.13 3.24
N ILE A 62 24.33 33.21 2.07
CA ILE A 62 23.67 32.92 0.79
C ILE A 62 23.16 31.48 0.80
N LYS A 63 21.84 31.33 0.60
CA LYS A 63 21.17 30.02 0.61
C LYS A 63 21.71 29.14 -0.52
N LYS A 64 22.24 27.96 -0.16
CA LYS A 64 22.76 26.98 -1.13
C LYS A 64 21.64 26.46 -2.04
N ASN A 65 21.93 26.36 -3.33
CA ASN A 65 21.09 25.66 -4.30
C ASN A 65 21.27 24.15 -4.10
N ARG A 66 20.31 23.49 -3.44
CA ARG A 66 20.30 22.03 -3.35
C ARG A 66 19.81 21.47 -4.69
N VAL A 67 20.75 21.11 -5.55
CA VAL A 67 20.49 20.45 -6.82
C VAL A 67 21.18 19.09 -6.83
N ASP A 68 20.42 18.06 -7.12
CA ASP A 68 20.91 16.68 -7.17
C ASP A 68 21.07 16.27 -8.64
N PHE A 69 22.27 16.48 -9.17
CA PHE A 69 22.57 16.23 -10.59
C PHE A 69 22.65 14.74 -10.94
N PHE A 70 22.88 13.87 -9.95
CA PHE A 70 23.25 12.47 -10.18
C PHE A 70 22.21 11.47 -9.69
N ARG A 71 21.16 11.93 -8.99
CA ARG A 71 20.05 11.06 -8.61
C ARG A 71 19.12 10.84 -9.79
N GLN A 72 19.47 9.85 -10.60
CA GLN A 72 18.50 9.18 -11.44
C GLN A 72 17.55 8.42 -10.51
N VAL A 73 16.39 9.01 -10.22
CA VAL A 73 15.30 8.22 -9.64
C VAL A 73 14.72 7.44 -10.82
N PRO A 74 14.99 6.13 -10.98
CA PRO A 74 14.14 5.34 -11.85
C PRO A 74 12.72 5.54 -11.34
N ALA A 75 11.79 5.88 -12.24
CA ALA A 75 10.37 5.93 -11.90
C ALA A 75 10.07 4.71 -11.02
N SER A 76 9.48 4.92 -9.84
CA SER A 76 9.23 3.90 -8.82
C SER A 76 8.60 2.66 -9.46
N VAL A 77 9.43 1.73 -9.93
CA VAL A 77 8.96 0.46 -10.46
C VAL A 77 8.60 -0.33 -9.22
N ASP A 78 7.32 -0.67 -9.11
CA ASP A 78 6.78 -1.45 -8.01
C ASP A 78 7.71 -2.64 -7.72
N SER A 79 8.40 -2.59 -6.59
CA SER A 79 9.48 -3.53 -6.24
C SER A 79 8.98 -4.97 -6.20
N SER A 80 7.67 -5.14 -6.00
CA SER A 80 6.99 -6.42 -6.06
C SER A 80 7.01 -7.03 -7.47
N LYS A 81 6.72 -6.26 -8.51
CA LYS A 81 6.71 -6.72 -9.91
C LYS A 81 8.11 -7.11 -10.40
N GLN A 82 9.13 -6.38 -9.96
CA GLN A 82 10.52 -6.72 -10.29
C GLN A 82 10.96 -8.06 -9.67
N LYS A 83 10.45 -8.39 -8.46
CA LYS A 83 10.76 -9.67 -7.81
C LYS A 83 10.14 -10.85 -8.56
N VAL A 84 8.89 -10.71 -8.98
CA VAL A 84 8.16 -11.73 -9.77
C VAL A 84 8.89 -12.01 -11.07
N LEU A 85 9.29 -10.96 -11.79
CA LEU A 85 10.02 -11.12 -13.04
C LEU A 85 11.36 -11.85 -12.86
N LYS A 86 12.05 -11.63 -11.73
CA LYS A 86 13.28 -12.38 -11.40
C LYS A 86 13.00 -13.85 -11.15
N GLU A 87 11.91 -14.17 -10.44
CA GLU A 87 11.49 -15.54 -10.17
C GLU A 87 11.09 -16.27 -11.48
N ASP A 88 10.35 -15.60 -12.36
CA ASP A 88 10.01 -16.12 -13.69
C ASP A 88 11.26 -16.35 -14.55
N CYS A 89 12.20 -15.38 -14.60
CA CYS A 89 13.48 -15.56 -15.30
C CYS A 89 14.27 -16.76 -14.78
N GLN A 90 14.26 -17.01 -13.47
CA GLN A 90 14.91 -18.19 -12.89
C GLN A 90 14.20 -19.48 -13.29
N LEU A 91 12.86 -19.50 -13.28
CA LEU A 91 12.06 -20.64 -13.71
C LEU A 91 12.36 -20.99 -15.16
N PHE A 92 12.31 -20.01 -16.07
CA PHE A 92 12.59 -20.22 -17.49
C PHE A 92 14.04 -20.64 -17.75
N SER A 93 15.00 -20.10 -16.99
CA SER A 93 16.41 -20.53 -17.08
C SER A 93 16.57 -22.01 -16.72
N LYS A 94 15.92 -22.46 -15.64
CA LYS A 94 15.92 -23.87 -15.22
C LYS A 94 15.21 -24.76 -16.24
N LEU A 95 14.08 -24.28 -16.78
CA LEU A 95 13.34 -24.99 -17.83
C LEU A 95 14.19 -25.17 -19.08
N PHE A 96 14.89 -24.14 -19.52
CA PHE A 96 15.79 -24.17 -20.67
C PHE A 96 16.90 -25.22 -20.50
N ILE A 97 17.58 -25.24 -19.35
CA ILE A 97 18.62 -26.23 -19.04
C ILE A 97 18.02 -27.65 -18.99
N SER A 98 16.82 -27.79 -18.44
CA SER A 98 16.13 -29.09 -18.35
C SER A 98 15.74 -29.61 -19.74
N CYS A 99 15.33 -28.74 -20.67
CA CYS A 99 15.03 -29.11 -22.06
C CYS A 99 16.27 -29.51 -22.87
N GLN A 100 17.46 -29.02 -22.51
CA GLN A 100 18.71 -29.44 -23.16
C GLN A 100 19.21 -30.80 -22.67
N SER A 101 18.95 -31.13 -21.40
CA SER A 101 19.47 -32.35 -20.75
C SER A 101 18.48 -33.52 -20.79
N ARG A 102 17.19 -33.22 -20.98
CA ARG A 102 16.09 -34.19 -21.05
C ARG A 102 15.17 -33.74 -22.18
N GLU A 103 14.69 -34.64 -23.02
CA GLU A 103 13.65 -34.36 -24.04
C GLU A 103 12.34 -33.98 -23.34
N CYS A 104 12.27 -32.74 -22.87
CA CYS A 104 11.16 -32.23 -22.07
C CYS A 104 10.04 -31.79 -23.00
N ASP A 105 8.85 -32.39 -22.86
CA ASP A 105 7.67 -31.96 -23.59
C ASP A 105 7.08 -30.68 -22.97
N LEU A 106 7.42 -29.55 -23.59
CA LEU A 106 6.89 -28.25 -23.20
C LEU A 106 5.37 -28.17 -23.30
N LYS A 107 4.72 -28.93 -24.20
CA LYS A 107 3.26 -28.92 -24.32
C LYS A 107 2.60 -29.52 -23.10
N GLU A 108 3.13 -30.64 -22.61
CA GLU A 108 2.62 -31.26 -21.38
C GLU A 108 2.96 -30.40 -20.16
N PHE A 109 4.13 -29.76 -20.13
CA PHE A 109 4.49 -28.83 -19.05
C PHE A 109 3.50 -27.65 -18.94
N PHE A 110 3.22 -26.94 -20.04
CA PHE A 110 2.31 -25.79 -20.05
C PHE A 110 0.83 -26.16 -19.94
N ARG A 111 0.49 -27.44 -20.01
CA ARG A 111 -0.89 -27.92 -19.78
C ARG A 111 -1.29 -27.84 -18.30
N HIS A 112 -0.33 -27.80 -17.39
CA HIS A 112 -0.57 -27.74 -15.94
C HIS A 112 -0.27 -26.34 -15.38
N GLU A 113 -0.88 -26.01 -14.25
CA GLU A 113 -0.62 -24.77 -13.52
C GLU A 113 0.80 -24.83 -12.91
N ASN A 114 1.72 -24.01 -13.43
CA ASN A 114 3.13 -24.00 -13.01
C ASN A 114 3.46 -22.89 -12.00
N GLN A 115 2.45 -22.12 -11.59
CA GLN A 115 2.57 -21.04 -10.62
C GLN A 115 1.95 -21.48 -9.30
N SER A 116 2.36 -20.80 -8.22
CA SER A 116 1.82 -21.07 -6.87
C SER A 116 0.33 -20.76 -6.73
N HIS A 117 -0.20 -19.90 -7.61
CA HIS A 117 -1.59 -19.46 -7.61
C HIS A 117 -2.11 -19.37 -9.06
N PRO A 118 -3.40 -19.66 -9.31
CA PRO A 118 -3.99 -19.53 -10.64
C PRO A 118 -3.96 -18.11 -11.17
N ALA A 119 -3.65 -17.94 -12.46
CA ALA A 119 -3.66 -16.63 -13.12
C ALA A 119 -5.02 -15.92 -13.04
N ALA A 120 -6.13 -16.67 -12.93
CA ALA A 120 -7.46 -16.11 -12.73
C ALA A 120 -7.68 -15.44 -11.36
N LEU A 121 -6.83 -15.75 -10.37
CA LEU A 121 -6.96 -15.30 -8.98
C LEU A 121 -5.74 -14.51 -8.48
N SER A 122 -4.71 -14.35 -9.31
CA SER A 122 -3.43 -13.74 -8.91
C SER A 122 -2.95 -12.72 -9.92
N ASP A 123 -2.34 -11.64 -9.43
CA ASP A 123 -1.60 -10.66 -10.23
C ASP A 123 -0.13 -10.67 -9.78
N GLY A 124 0.78 -10.88 -10.73
CA GLY A 124 2.21 -11.03 -10.46
C GLY A 124 2.51 -12.13 -9.42
N GLY A 125 1.91 -13.32 -9.55
CA GLY A 125 2.18 -14.44 -8.65
C GLY A 125 1.65 -14.28 -7.22
N LYS A 126 0.91 -13.21 -6.92
CA LYS A 126 0.24 -12.99 -5.63
C LYS A 126 -1.26 -13.03 -5.81
N LEU A 127 -1.94 -13.80 -4.95
CA LEU A 127 -3.40 -13.78 -4.85
C LEU A 127 -3.91 -12.35 -4.66
N HIS A 128 -5.03 -12.05 -5.31
CA HIS A 128 -5.79 -10.83 -5.00
C HIS A 128 -6.26 -10.87 -3.55
N THR A 129 -5.54 -10.16 -2.68
CA THR A 129 -5.99 -9.95 -1.31
C THR A 129 -6.88 -8.73 -1.28
N CYS A 130 -8.18 -8.92 -1.07
CA CYS A 130 -9.08 -7.83 -0.69
C CYS A 130 -9.27 -7.83 0.83
N GLN A 131 -9.47 -6.64 1.39
CA GLN A 131 -9.97 -6.55 2.76
C GLN A 131 -11.43 -7.02 2.74
N LYS A 132 -11.82 -7.95 3.63
CA LYS A 132 -13.20 -8.48 3.67
C LYS A 132 -14.26 -7.38 3.75
N SER A 133 -13.95 -6.25 4.37
CA SER A 133 -14.81 -5.07 4.44
C SER A 133 -15.18 -4.50 3.07
N HIS A 134 -14.32 -4.59 2.05
CA HIS A 134 -14.66 -4.16 0.69
C HIS A 134 -15.77 -5.00 0.08
N LEU A 135 -15.88 -6.29 0.45
CA LEU A 135 -16.99 -7.13 0.02
C LEU A 135 -18.30 -6.65 0.64
N THR A 136 -18.28 -6.16 1.88
CA THR A 136 -19.47 -5.60 2.53
C THR A 136 -20.05 -4.46 1.71
N THR A 137 -19.23 -3.51 1.26
CA THR A 137 -19.68 -2.38 0.42
C THR A 137 -20.29 -2.85 -0.90
N ILE A 138 -19.70 -3.88 -1.53
CA ILE A 138 -20.25 -4.47 -2.76
C ILE A 138 -21.62 -5.09 -2.46
N LEU A 139 -21.73 -5.89 -1.40
CA LEU A 139 -22.99 -6.54 -1.02
C LEU A 139 -24.07 -5.53 -0.64
N GLU A 140 -23.73 -4.49 0.12
CA GLU A 140 -24.63 -3.38 0.47
C GLU A 140 -25.16 -2.67 -0.79
N SER A 141 -24.32 -2.48 -1.81
CA SER A 141 -24.77 -1.89 -3.09
C SER A 141 -25.81 -2.72 -3.84
N GLN A 142 -25.91 -4.01 -3.54
CA GLN A 142 -26.85 -4.95 -4.18
C GLN A 142 -28.15 -5.11 -3.39
N VAL A 143 -28.28 -4.47 -2.23
CA VAL A 143 -29.43 -4.60 -1.34
C VAL A 143 -30.06 -3.23 -1.13
N THR A 144 -31.37 -3.14 -1.31
CA THR A 144 -32.12 -1.96 -0.87
C THR A 144 -32.25 -2.01 0.65
N THR A 145 -31.54 -1.13 1.35
CA THR A 145 -31.74 -0.95 2.79
C THR A 145 -33.14 -0.40 3.03
N PRO A 146 -33.94 -1.03 3.90
CA PRO A 146 -35.26 -0.51 4.25
C PRO A 146 -35.10 0.87 4.90
N GLU A 147 -35.95 1.83 4.49
CA GLU A 147 -35.91 3.22 5.00
C GLU A 147 -36.30 3.33 6.48
N ALA A 148 -37.01 2.34 7.00
CA ALA A 148 -37.44 2.29 8.39
C ALA A 148 -37.14 0.92 9.00
N GLU A 149 -36.79 0.94 10.29
CA GLU A 149 -36.77 -0.29 11.09
C GLU A 149 -38.17 -0.92 11.12
N PRO A 150 -38.28 -2.25 11.02
CA PRO A 150 -39.56 -2.93 11.10
C PRO A 150 -40.19 -2.70 12.48
N ASP A 151 -41.51 -2.51 12.51
CA ASP A 151 -42.27 -2.52 13.75
C ASP A 151 -42.20 -3.93 14.36
N ALA A 152 -41.59 -4.04 15.53
CA ALA A 152 -41.30 -5.31 16.18
C ALA A 152 -41.47 -5.20 17.69
N ASP A 153 -42.01 -6.27 18.28
CA ASP A 153 -42.19 -6.36 19.73
C ASP A 153 -40.93 -6.89 20.44
N THR A 154 -40.06 -7.60 19.72
CA THR A 154 -38.90 -8.30 20.26
C THR A 154 -37.65 -7.99 19.46
N ILE A 155 -36.54 -7.74 20.16
CA ILE A 155 -35.20 -7.64 19.58
C ILE A 155 -34.30 -8.74 20.14
N ILE A 156 -33.50 -9.34 19.27
CA ILE A 156 -32.46 -10.30 19.64
C ILE A 156 -31.12 -9.68 19.23
N ILE A 157 -30.25 -9.47 20.20
CA ILE A 157 -28.97 -8.80 20.03
C ILE A 157 -27.85 -9.84 20.09
N ASP A 158 -27.00 -9.87 19.07
CA ASP A 158 -25.69 -10.54 19.16
C ASP A 158 -24.80 -9.76 20.12
N GLY A 159 -24.60 -10.31 21.32
CA GLY A 159 -23.86 -9.67 22.40
C GLY A 159 -22.39 -9.42 22.06
N ALA A 160 -21.77 -10.31 21.27
CA ALA A 160 -20.38 -10.11 20.85
C ALA A 160 -20.27 -8.96 19.85
N ALA A 161 -21.21 -8.88 18.90
CA ALA A 161 -21.27 -7.75 17.97
C ALA A 161 -21.53 -6.42 18.69
N LEU A 162 -22.45 -6.40 19.66
CA LEU A 162 -22.76 -5.21 20.47
C LEU A 162 -21.52 -4.70 21.20
N VAL A 163 -20.81 -5.55 21.94
CA VAL A 163 -19.59 -5.19 22.67
C VAL A 163 -18.51 -4.66 21.71
N ASN A 164 -18.32 -5.32 20.56
CA ASN A 164 -17.34 -4.87 19.57
C ASN A 164 -17.70 -3.53 18.92
N SER A 165 -19.00 -3.22 18.79
CA SER A 165 -19.48 -1.95 18.25
C SER A 165 -19.38 -0.79 19.24
N LEU A 166 -19.24 -1.08 20.53
CA LEU A 166 -19.15 -0.12 21.63
C LEU A 166 -17.77 -0.19 22.27
N PRO A 167 -16.69 0.29 21.63
CA PRO A 167 -15.36 0.24 22.23
C PRO A 167 -15.29 1.10 23.51
N PRO A 168 -14.57 0.67 24.56
CA PRO A 168 -14.43 1.42 25.80
C PRO A 168 -13.79 2.78 25.54
N ARG A 169 -14.45 3.85 25.99
CA ARG A 169 -13.98 5.23 25.77
C ARG A 169 -13.12 5.74 26.93
N SER A 170 -13.69 5.76 28.12
CA SER A 170 -13.06 6.30 29.34
C SER A 170 -13.00 5.30 30.50
N SER A 171 -13.66 4.16 30.34
CA SER A 171 -13.79 3.11 31.34
C SER A 171 -12.45 2.43 31.62
N LYS A 172 -12.05 2.35 32.89
CA LYS A 172 -10.76 1.76 33.31
C LYS A 172 -10.89 0.29 33.69
N THR A 173 -12.10 -0.15 34.03
CA THR A 173 -12.40 -1.53 34.41
C THR A 173 -13.51 -2.10 33.52
N PHE A 174 -13.60 -3.44 33.46
CA PHE A 174 -14.69 -4.10 32.74
C PHE A 174 -16.07 -3.79 33.33
N GLU A 175 -16.15 -3.60 34.65
CA GLU A 175 -17.38 -3.22 35.33
C GLU A 175 -17.82 -1.81 34.93
N GLU A 176 -16.91 -0.84 34.95
CA GLU A 176 -17.18 0.52 34.48
C GLU A 176 -17.61 0.52 33.01
N TYR A 177 -16.92 -0.25 32.16
CA TYR A 177 -17.26 -0.38 30.75
C TYR A 177 -18.67 -0.95 30.55
N ALA A 178 -19.00 -2.03 31.26
CA ALA A 178 -20.32 -2.63 31.18
C ALA A 178 -21.41 -1.64 31.61
N MET A 179 -21.18 -0.90 32.70
CA MET A 179 -22.17 0.01 33.27
C MET A 179 -22.34 1.32 32.49
N LEU A 180 -21.25 1.87 31.95
CA LEU A 180 -21.24 3.19 31.33
C LEU A 180 -21.45 3.14 29.81
N ASP A 181 -20.95 2.10 29.15
CA ASP A 181 -20.97 2.02 27.69
C ASP A 181 -22.02 1.02 27.18
N VAL A 182 -22.12 -0.18 27.78
CA VAL A 182 -22.96 -1.27 27.25
C VAL A 182 -24.39 -1.25 27.79
N LEU A 183 -24.55 -1.13 29.11
CA LEU A 183 -25.86 -1.16 29.78
C LEU A 183 -26.82 -0.07 29.28
N PRO A 184 -26.40 1.19 29.07
CA PRO A 184 -27.30 2.24 28.60
C PRO A 184 -27.88 1.93 27.21
N THR A 185 -27.08 1.32 26.33
CA THR A 185 -27.55 0.90 25.00
C THR A 185 -28.60 -0.20 25.09
N ILE A 186 -28.39 -1.20 25.96
CA ILE A 186 -29.38 -2.27 26.22
C ILE A 186 -30.67 -1.71 26.81
N GLN A 187 -30.57 -0.73 27.72
CA GLN A 187 -31.73 -0.07 28.33
C GLN A 187 -32.54 0.72 27.29
N ALA A 188 -31.88 1.39 26.35
CA ALA A 188 -32.55 2.06 25.24
C ALA A 188 -33.36 1.07 24.40
N TYR A 189 -32.78 -0.10 24.07
CA TYR A 189 -33.52 -1.17 23.38
C TYR A 189 -34.67 -1.73 24.21
N SER A 190 -34.46 -1.94 25.51
CA SER A 190 -35.51 -2.42 26.42
C SER A 190 -36.67 -1.45 26.60
N THR A 191 -36.45 -0.15 26.35
CA THR A 191 -37.51 0.86 26.36
C THR A 191 -38.29 0.87 25.04
N LYS A 192 -37.61 0.56 23.93
CA LYS A 192 -38.20 0.54 22.59
C LYS A 192 -38.97 -0.75 22.29
N TYR A 193 -38.47 -1.89 22.75
CA TYR A 193 -39.02 -3.22 22.48
C TYR A 193 -39.63 -3.84 23.74
N LYS A 194 -40.76 -4.55 23.60
CA LYS A 194 -41.41 -5.24 24.73
C LYS A 194 -40.51 -6.33 25.33
N ARG A 195 -39.65 -6.93 24.51
CA ARG A 195 -38.68 -7.95 24.91
C ARG A 195 -37.32 -7.71 24.25
N THR A 196 -36.27 -7.75 25.06
CA THR A 196 -34.88 -7.65 24.62
C THR A 196 -34.12 -8.89 25.07
N ASP A 197 -33.70 -9.72 24.11
CA ASP A 197 -32.86 -10.89 24.36
C ASP A 197 -31.42 -10.59 23.90
N ILE A 198 -30.43 -10.96 24.72
CA ILE A 198 -29.01 -10.82 24.38
C ILE A 198 -28.41 -12.23 24.30
N VAL A 199 -27.81 -12.54 23.15
CA VAL A 199 -27.27 -13.87 22.86
C VAL A 199 -25.77 -13.78 22.73
N PHE A 200 -25.06 -14.62 23.48
CA PHE A 200 -23.61 -14.79 23.33
C PHE A 200 -23.31 -16.19 22.80
N ASP A 201 -22.32 -16.28 21.92
CA ASP A 201 -21.79 -17.55 21.45
C ASP A 201 -21.27 -18.39 22.62
N VAL A 202 -21.77 -19.63 22.73
CA VAL A 202 -21.21 -20.64 23.63
C VAL A 202 -20.29 -21.56 22.84
N TYR A 203 -18.99 -21.46 23.11
CA TYR A 203 -17.97 -22.26 22.44
C TYR A 203 -17.93 -23.67 23.05
N ARG A 204 -18.53 -24.64 22.36
CA ARG A 204 -18.46 -26.06 22.76
C ARG A 204 -17.08 -26.65 22.42
N PRO A 205 -16.54 -27.58 23.22
CA PRO A 205 -15.26 -28.23 22.94
C PRO A 205 -15.17 -28.92 21.57
N SER A 206 -16.30 -29.39 21.05
CA SER A 206 -16.41 -30.00 19.73
C SER A 206 -16.49 -28.98 18.57
N SER A 207 -16.38 -27.68 18.85
CA SER A 207 -16.43 -26.64 17.82
C SER A 207 -15.06 -26.48 17.16
N LEU A 208 -15.05 -26.25 15.84
CA LEU A 208 -13.85 -25.84 15.09
C LEU A 208 -13.15 -24.61 15.69
N LYS A 209 -13.89 -23.77 16.43
CA LYS A 209 -13.33 -22.58 17.11
C LYS A 209 -12.64 -22.90 18.44
N ALA A 210 -12.77 -24.11 18.99
CA ALA A 210 -12.13 -24.51 20.24
C ALA A 210 -10.60 -24.63 20.09
N GLU A 211 -10.14 -25.15 18.95
CA GLU A 211 -8.72 -25.32 18.65
C GLU A 211 -7.99 -23.98 18.44
N THR A 212 -8.69 -22.94 17.98
CA THR A 212 -8.12 -21.61 17.76
C THR A 212 -7.76 -20.90 19.06
N ARG A 213 -8.42 -21.23 20.18
CA ARG A 213 -8.16 -20.64 21.50
C ARG A 213 -7.08 -21.36 22.31
N SER A 214 -6.78 -22.63 22.07
CA SER A 214 -5.64 -23.27 22.76
C SER A 214 -4.30 -22.61 22.42
N LYS A 215 -4.24 -21.87 21.30
CA LYS A 215 -3.08 -21.07 20.87
C LYS A 215 -3.06 -19.64 21.41
N GLN A 216 -4.16 -19.15 22.00
CA GLN A 216 -4.25 -17.82 22.62
C GLN A 216 -4.62 -18.02 24.08
N ASP A 217 -3.60 -18.09 24.95
CA ASP A 217 -3.68 -18.31 26.40
C ASP A 217 -4.76 -17.46 27.11
N PHE A 218 -6.00 -17.94 27.11
CA PHE A 218 -7.03 -17.50 28.05
C PHE A 218 -7.71 -18.74 28.62
N PRO A 219 -7.50 -19.03 29.92
CA PRO A 219 -8.13 -20.18 30.55
C PRO A 219 -9.65 -19.99 30.55
N ALA A 220 -10.36 -21.05 30.18
CA ALA A 220 -11.80 -21.12 30.30
C ALA A 220 -12.20 -20.99 31.79
N LEU A 221 -13.17 -20.11 32.08
CA LEU A 221 -13.98 -20.16 33.28
C LEU A 221 -15.11 -21.19 33.08
#